data_AF-A0A382WXH1-F1
#
_entry.id   AF-A0A382WXH1-F1
#
_cell.length_a   1.000
_cell.length_b   1.000
_cell.length_c   1.000
_cell.angle_alpha   90.00
_cell.angle_beta   90.00
_cell.angle_gamma   90.00
#
_symmetry.space_group_name_H-M   'P 1'
#
loop_
_entity.id
_entity.type
_entity.pdbx_description
1 polymer ?
#
loop_
_entity_poly.entity_id
_entity_poly.type
_entity_poly.pdbx_seq_one_letter_code
_entity_poly.pdbx_strand_id
1 'polypeptide(L)'
;GVDLKKWQKMIDTIIDEPMRCTLDFDYTYFRDIRKWIARWDKNTWFIPTISIKLPHITEMNYNTMIKLDDINFKATNPGIWSHSMNDLMQTKKFTHWGDYGQDEIIDEVNIRKEK
;
A
#
# COMPACT_ATOMS: atom_id res chain seq x y z
N GLY A 1 -4.86 18.59 -3.85
CA GLY A 1 -6.03 18.88 -3.02
C GLY A 1 -6.69 17.61 -2.51
N VAL A 2 -5.93 16.74 -1.83
CA VAL A 2 -6.50 15.61 -1.08
C VAL A 2 -6.71 16.12 0.34
N ASP A 3 -7.95 16.16 0.80
CA ASP A 3 -8.25 16.60 2.16
C ASP A 3 -7.88 15.48 3.15
N LEU A 4 -6.59 15.44 3.52
CA LEU A 4 -6.06 14.49 4.50
C LEU A 4 -6.82 14.54 5.84
N LYS A 5 -7.54 15.63 6.14
CA LYS A 5 -8.37 15.72 7.35
C LYS A 5 -9.62 14.85 7.25
N LYS A 6 -10.22 14.70 6.07
CA LYS A 6 -11.36 13.79 5.85
C LYS A 6 -10.94 12.33 6.03
N TRP A 7 -9.84 11.96 5.39
CA TRP A 7 -9.24 10.62 5.55
C TRP A 7 -8.87 10.34 6.98
N GLN A 8 -8.27 11.32 7.66
CA GLN A 8 -7.95 11.21 9.09
C GLN A 8 -9.20 10.92 9.91
N LYS A 9 -10.25 11.72 9.77
CA LYS A 9 -11.49 11.54 10.53
C LYS A 9 -12.10 10.16 10.28
N MET A 10 -12.08 9.69 9.03
CA MET A 10 -12.59 8.37 8.67
C MET A 10 -11.78 7.26 9.34
N ILE A 11 -10.45 7.32 9.26
CA ILE A 11 -9.56 6.33 9.89
C ILE A 11 -9.75 6.34 11.41
N ASP A 12 -9.73 7.52 12.04
CA ASP A 12 -9.95 7.69 13.49
C ASP A 12 -11.28 7.04 13.91
N THR A 13 -12.36 7.27 13.15
CA THR A 13 -13.68 6.67 13.42
C THR A 13 -13.68 5.14 13.32
N ILE A 14 -12.95 4.57 12.36
CA ILE A 14 -12.91 3.10 12.16
C ILE A 14 -12.10 2.43 13.27
N ILE A 15 -10.97 3.02 13.65
CA ILE A 15 -10.04 2.42 14.63
C ILE A 15 -10.45 2.65 16.10
N ASP A 16 -11.36 3.61 16.34
CA ASP A 16 -12.04 3.79 17.63
C ASP A 16 -13.07 2.66 17.88
N GLU A 17 -13.55 2.02 16.81
CA GLU A 17 -14.29 0.77 16.85
C GLU A 17 -13.32 -0.43 16.75
N PRO A 18 -13.69 -1.65 17.20
CA PRO A 18 -12.85 -2.85 17.08
C PRO A 18 -12.78 -3.39 15.63
N MET A 19 -12.60 -2.49 14.65
CA MET A 19 -12.56 -2.77 13.22
C MET A 19 -11.17 -2.52 12.66
N ARG A 20 -10.74 -3.38 11.72
CA ARG A 20 -9.48 -3.18 10.99
C ARG A 20 -9.65 -2.07 9.95
N CYS A 21 -8.69 -1.16 9.91
CA CYS A 21 -8.57 -0.12 8.89
C CYS A 21 -7.29 -0.34 8.09
N THR A 22 -7.43 -0.78 6.84
CA THR A 22 -6.31 -0.89 5.89
C THR A 22 -6.25 0.35 5.02
N LEU A 23 -5.06 0.93 4.86
CA LEU A 23 -4.84 2.03 3.93
C LEU A 23 -3.79 1.62 2.89
N ASP A 24 -4.25 1.27 1.70
CA ASP A 24 -3.41 1.05 0.53
C ASP A 24 -3.06 2.38 -0.14
N PHE A 25 -1.77 2.64 -0.37
CA PHE A 25 -1.32 3.83 -1.10
C PHE A 25 -0.12 3.53 -1.98
N ASP A 26 -0.01 4.27 -3.08
CA ASP A 26 1.13 4.18 -3.98
C ASP A 26 2.42 4.67 -3.30
N TYR A 27 3.54 3.95 -3.49
CA TYR A 27 4.85 4.35 -2.96
C TYR A 27 5.27 5.77 -3.33
N THR A 28 4.84 6.30 -4.47
CA THR A 28 5.08 7.70 -4.86
C THR A 28 4.62 8.70 -3.80
N TYR A 29 3.60 8.37 -3.01
CA TYR A 29 3.12 9.21 -1.91
C TYR A 29 3.84 8.95 -0.58
N PHE A 30 4.62 7.86 -0.44
CA PHE A 30 5.21 7.45 0.83
C PHE A 30 6.00 8.57 1.48
N ARG A 31 6.83 9.27 0.71
CA ARG A 31 7.62 10.40 1.23
C ARG A 31 6.73 11.49 1.83
N ASP A 32 5.63 11.82 1.18
CA ASP A 32 4.80 12.96 1.54
C ASP A 32 3.86 12.64 2.71
N ILE A 33 3.35 11.41 2.78
CA ILE A 33 2.38 11.02 3.81
C ILE A 33 2.99 10.29 5.01
N ARG A 34 4.27 9.89 4.99
CA ARG A 34 4.91 9.11 6.08
C ARG A 34 4.68 9.69 7.48
N LYS A 35 4.80 11.02 7.62
CA LYS A 35 4.60 11.70 8.91
C LYS A 35 3.14 11.73 9.31
N TRP A 36 2.24 11.77 8.34
CA TRP A 36 0.80 11.75 8.57
C TRP A 36 0.36 10.34 9.02
N ILE A 37 0.77 9.27 8.33
CA ILE A 37 0.42 7.89 8.74
C ILE A 37 1.04 7.48 10.10
N ALA A 38 2.19 8.07 10.49
CA ALA A 38 2.85 7.79 11.75
C ALA A 38 1.99 8.10 13.00
N ARG A 39 0.89 8.84 12.86
CA ARG A 39 -0.06 9.08 13.96
C ARG A 39 -0.71 7.81 14.51
N TRP A 40 -0.75 6.74 13.72
CA TRP A 40 -1.41 5.48 14.07
C TRP A 40 -0.42 4.31 14.23
N ASP A 41 0.88 4.60 14.35
CA ASP A 41 1.95 3.59 14.41
C ASP A 41 1.79 2.55 15.54
N LYS A 42 1.17 2.95 16.66
CA LYS A 42 0.90 2.10 17.83
C LYS A 42 -0.47 1.42 17.79
N ASN A 43 -1.34 1.76 16.83
CA ASN A 43 -2.66 1.17 16.76
C ASN A 43 -2.63 -0.11 15.90
N THR A 44 -2.79 -1.27 16.53
CA THR A 44 -2.75 -2.57 15.86
C THR A 44 -3.91 -2.84 14.90
N TRP A 45 -4.96 -2.00 14.94
CA TRP A 45 -6.09 -2.05 14.01
C TRP A 45 -5.84 -1.27 12.72
N PHE A 46 -4.84 -0.38 12.71
CA PHE A 46 -4.45 0.36 11.52
C PHE A 46 -3.32 -0.38 10.78
N ILE A 47 -3.54 -0.68 9.50
CA ILE A 47 -2.61 -1.44 8.67
C ILE A 47 -2.30 -0.61 7.42
N PRO A 48 -1.20 0.17 7.41
CA PRO A 48 -0.76 0.86 6.21
C PRO A 48 -0.09 -0.12 5.23
N THR A 49 -0.51 -0.10 3.98
CA THR A 49 0.06 -0.94 2.92
C THR A 49 0.67 -0.07 1.83
N ILE A 50 1.98 -0.21 1.61
CA ILE A 50 2.71 0.48 0.56
C ILE A 50 2.62 -0.37 -0.71
N SER A 51 1.92 0.14 -1.72
CA SER A 51 1.75 -0.54 -3.01
C SER A 51 2.86 -0.15 -4.00
N ILE A 52 3.71 -1.12 -4.34
CA ILE A 52 4.78 -0.99 -5.35
C ILE A 52 4.33 -1.62 -6.67
N LYS A 53 4.42 -0.88 -7.77
CA LYS A 53 4.01 -1.36 -9.10
C LYS A 53 5.24 -1.83 -9.87
N LEU A 54 5.27 -3.12 -10.18
CA LEU A 54 6.31 -3.75 -11.00
C LEU A 54 5.61 -4.46 -12.17
N PRO A 55 5.26 -3.72 -13.24
CA PRO A 55 4.61 -4.33 -14.39
C PRO A 55 5.55 -5.34 -15.04
N HIS A 56 4.99 -6.44 -15.55
CA HIS A 56 5.78 -7.51 -16.20
C HIS A 56 6.83 -8.19 -15.28
N ILE A 57 6.65 -8.15 -13.95
CA ILE A 57 7.61 -8.72 -12.99
C ILE A 57 7.96 -10.20 -13.25
N THR A 58 7.07 -10.96 -13.89
CA THR A 58 7.29 -12.36 -14.28
C THR A 58 8.32 -12.56 -15.39
N GLU A 59 8.70 -11.52 -16.13
CA GLU A 59 9.69 -11.59 -17.22
C GLU A 59 11.14 -11.54 -16.70
N MET A 60 11.32 -11.22 -15.42
CA MET A 60 12.62 -11.16 -14.77
C MET A 60 13.19 -12.56 -14.50
N ASN A 61 14.51 -12.70 -14.50
CA ASN A 61 15.15 -14.01 -14.32
C ASN A 61 15.09 -14.51 -12.86
N TYR A 62 15.32 -15.81 -12.66
CA TYR A 62 15.24 -16.49 -11.36
C TYR A 62 16.11 -15.87 -10.26
N ASN A 63 17.24 -15.23 -10.60
CA ASN A 63 18.18 -14.66 -9.63
C ASN A 63 17.85 -13.19 -9.27
N THR A 64 16.69 -12.68 -9.68
CA THR A 64 16.30 -11.29 -9.43
C THR A 64 16.09 -11.01 -7.95
N MET A 65 16.63 -9.87 -7.49
CA MET A 65 16.53 -9.40 -6.11
C MET A 65 15.76 -8.08 -6.07
N ILE A 66 14.89 -7.91 -5.07
CA ILE A 66 14.20 -6.65 -4.76
C ILE A 66 14.80 -6.06 -3.47
N LYS A 67 15.05 -4.75 -3.47
CA LYS A 67 15.62 -4.05 -2.32
C LYS A 67 14.65 -3.03 -1.73
N LEU A 68 14.60 -2.98 -0.40
CA LEU A 68 14.12 -1.84 0.36
C LEU A 68 15.36 -1.01 0.73
N ASP A 69 15.60 0.04 -0.05
CA ASP A 69 16.82 0.83 0.00
C ASP A 69 16.63 2.13 0.78
N ASP A 70 17.74 2.79 1.11
CA ASP A 70 17.77 4.14 1.64
C ASP A 70 17.74 5.16 0.50
N ILE A 71 17.35 6.40 0.79
CA ILE A 71 17.32 7.49 -0.20
C ILE A 71 18.73 7.91 -0.64
N ASN A 72 19.73 7.63 0.19
CA ASN A 72 21.15 7.84 -0.08
C ASN A 72 21.98 7.00 0.92
N PHE A 73 23.30 6.97 0.78
CA PHE A 73 24.19 6.22 1.67
C PHE A 73 24.03 6.67 3.13
N LYS A 74 23.48 5.77 3.97
CA LYS A 74 23.29 5.96 5.42
C LYS A 74 22.51 7.23 5.77
N ALA A 75 21.46 7.54 5.01
CA ALA A 75 20.69 8.77 5.18
C ALA A 75 19.55 8.63 6.18
N THR A 76 18.72 7.59 6.05
CA THR A 76 17.49 7.44 6.83
C THR A 76 17.29 6.05 7.41
N ASN A 77 17.92 5.02 6.84
CA ASN A 77 17.78 3.64 7.27
C ASN A 77 19.09 3.12 7.88
N PRO A 78 19.03 2.17 8.83
CA PRO A 78 20.22 1.53 9.40
C PRO A 78 20.96 0.62 8.40
N GLY A 79 20.31 0.26 7.30
CA GLY A 79 20.82 -0.60 6.25
C GLY A 79 19.79 -0.79 5.14
N ILE A 80 20.05 -1.77 4.28
CA ILE A 80 19.15 -2.17 3.19
C ILE A 80 18.63 -3.57 3.44
N TRP A 81 17.38 -3.83 3.08
CA TRP A 81 16.84 -5.19 3.06
C TRP A 81 16.80 -5.68 1.62
N SER A 82 17.35 -6.88 1.38
CA SER A 82 17.34 -7.52 0.06
C SER A 82 16.53 -8.81 0.13
N HIS A 83 15.61 -8.97 -0.82
CA HIS A 83 14.70 -10.10 -0.89
C HIS A 83 14.81 -10.77 -2.26
N SER A 84 14.83 -12.10 -2.29
CA SER A 84 14.65 -12.82 -3.55
C SER A 84 13.26 -12.55 -4.11
N MET A 85 13.18 -12.23 -5.40
CA MET A 85 11.89 -12.02 -6.07
C MET A 85 11.02 -13.28 -5.98
N ASN A 86 11.62 -14.47 -6.08
CA ASN A 86 10.88 -15.73 -6.01
C ASN A 86 10.25 -15.96 -4.63
N ASP A 87 10.88 -15.50 -3.53
CA ASP A 87 10.30 -15.61 -2.18
C ASP A 87 9.09 -14.68 -1.98
N LEU A 88 9.07 -13.58 -2.73
CA LEU A 88 7.96 -12.63 -2.75
C LEU A 88 6.81 -13.14 -3.62
N MET A 89 7.10 -13.84 -4.72
CA MET A 89 6.11 -14.32 -5.70
C MET A 89 5.55 -15.72 -5.44
N GLN A 90 5.59 -16.20 -4.19
CA GLN A 90 5.02 -17.51 -3.83
C GLN A 90 3.51 -17.54 -4.07
N THR A 91 2.97 -18.62 -4.65
CA THR A 91 1.54 -18.77 -5.02
C THR A 91 0.58 -18.48 -3.87
N LYS A 92 0.93 -18.83 -2.61
CA LYS A 92 0.11 -18.55 -1.42
C LYS A 92 -0.07 -17.06 -1.10
N LYS A 93 0.71 -16.18 -1.75
CA LYS A 93 0.67 -14.71 -1.61
C LYS A 93 0.08 -14.04 -2.87
N PHE A 94 -0.36 -14.81 -3.86
CA PHE A 94 -0.87 -14.33 -5.12
C PHE A 94 -2.40 -14.33 -5.11
N THR A 95 -3.01 -13.22 -5.56
CA THR A 95 -4.45 -13.10 -5.79
C THR A 95 -4.65 -12.90 -7.29
N HIS A 96 -5.43 -13.79 -7.92
CA HIS A 96 -5.65 -13.73 -9.34
C HIS A 96 -6.73 -12.68 -9.67
N TRP A 97 -6.68 -12.06 -10.85
CA TRP A 97 -7.69 -11.07 -11.26
C TRP A 97 -9.12 -11.63 -11.28
N GLY A 98 -9.26 -12.92 -11.60
CA GLY A 98 -10.55 -13.62 -11.52
C GLY A 98 -11.15 -13.67 -10.11
N ASP A 99 -10.33 -13.51 -9.05
CA ASP A 99 -10.80 -13.46 -7.67
C ASP A 99 -11.40 -12.09 -7.32
N TYR A 100 -11.09 -11.05 -8.10
CA TYR A 100 -11.70 -9.71 -8.01
C TYR A 100 -13.01 -9.59 -8.80
N GLY A 101 -13.61 -10.68 -9.26
CA GLY A 101 -14.78 -10.67 -10.15
C GLY A 101 -16.06 -10.03 -9.60
N GLN A 102 -16.07 -9.61 -8.32
CA GLN A 102 -17.17 -8.87 -7.70
C GLN A 102 -16.88 -7.36 -7.56
N ASP A 103 -15.67 -6.91 -7.90
CA ASP A 103 -15.30 -5.50 -7.80
C ASP A 103 -15.86 -4.72 -9.00
N GLU A 104 -16.64 -3.68 -8.72
CA GLU A 104 -17.07 -2.71 -9.71
C GLU A 104 -16.10 -1.54 -9.78
N ILE A 105 -15.61 -1.20 -10.99
CA ILE A 105 -14.83 0.02 -11.20
C ILE A 105 -15.77 1.22 -11.06
N ILE A 106 -15.67 1.93 -9.94
CA ILE A 106 -16.42 3.17 -9.73
C ILE A 106 -15.65 4.32 -10.40
N ASP A 107 -15.99 4.64 -11.64
CA ASP A 107 -15.59 5.90 -12.25
C ASP A 107 -16.46 7.05 -11.70
N GLU A 108 -15.84 8.16 -11.27
CA GLU A 108 -16.54 9.35 -10.74
C GLU A 108 -17.66 9.87 -11.66
N VAL A 109 -17.61 9.53 -12.96
CA VAL A 109 -18.60 9.87 -13.99
C VAL A 109 -19.96 9.21 -13.73
N ASN A 110 -19.99 8.01 -13.16
CA ASN A 110 -21.23 7.24 -12.96
C ASN A 110 -21.99 7.64 -11.68
N ILE A 111 -21.29 8.18 -10.66
CA ILE A 111 -21.92 8.62 -9.39
C ILE A 111 -22.88 9.81 -9.61
N ARG A 112 -22.71 10.60 -10.68
CA ARG A 112 -23.57 11.75 -10.98
C ARG A 112 -24.81 11.42 -11.80
N LYS A 113 -24.97 10.18 -12.28
CA LYS A 113 -26.16 9.76 -13.05
C LYS A 113 -27.26 9.16 -12.18
N GLU A 114 -26.97 8.88 -10.91
CA GLU A 114 -27.91 8.28 -9.96
C GLU A 114 -28.32 9.23 -8.81
N LYS A 115 -28.08 10.54 -8.97
CA LYS A 115 -28.64 11.60 -8.12
C LYS A 115 -29.42 12.59 -8.97
#